data_AF-A0A4V0YR74-F1
#
_entry.id   AF-A0A4V0YR74-F1
#
_cell.length_a   1.000
_cell.length_b   1.000
_cell.length_c   1.000
_cell.angle_alpha   90.00
_cell.angle_beta   90.00
_cell.angle_gamma   90.00
#
_symmetry.space_group_name_H-M   'P 1'
#
loop_
_entity.id
_entity.type
_entity.pdbx_description
1 polymer ?
#
loop_
_entity_poly.entity_id
_entity_poly.type
_entity_poly.pdbx_seq_one_letter_code
_entity_poly.pdbx_strand_id
1 'polypeptide(L)'
;MIFHVNKKVEAFGWERGASPPLVLALGKRKVRPTQKTLNALSSLGASIAIDDFGTGHSALSYLNRFRVDVLKSDSSFVSGVEKDRRKAELVKAFIAVARALDMDVVAEGVELPEQAELLCAHGCLVGQGFLYSRPLPFEEFERLVLQPFSTCN
;
A
#
# COMPACT_ATOMS: atom_id res chain seq x y z
N MET A 1 2.51 -9.80 -2.50
CA MET A 1 2.17 -9.47 -3.89
C MET A 1 1.13 -8.37 -3.85
N ILE A 2 1.47 -7.20 -4.38
CA ILE A 2 0.62 -6.01 -4.33
C ILE A 2 -0.26 -6.02 -5.59
N PHE A 3 -1.58 -6.07 -5.42
CA PHE A 3 -2.54 -6.01 -6.52
C PHE A 3 -3.11 -4.60 -6.63
N HIS A 4 -3.01 -4.03 -7.83
CA HIS A 4 -3.43 -2.67 -8.14
C HIS A 4 -4.89 -2.68 -8.61
N VAL A 5 -5.70 -1.82 -8.00
CA VAL A 5 -7.17 -1.83 -8.16
C VAL A 5 -7.67 -0.65 -9.01
N ASN A 6 -6.83 0.14 -9.69
CA ASN A 6 -7.33 1.09 -10.68
C ASN A 6 -6.30 1.55 -11.74
N LYS A 7 -6.82 2.12 -12.82
CA LYS A 7 -6.22 2.67 -14.06
C LYS A 7 -5.08 3.71 -13.90
N LYS A 8 -4.46 3.83 -12.73
CA LYS A 8 -3.36 4.77 -12.44
C LYS A 8 -1.97 4.14 -12.56
N VAL A 9 -1.82 3.22 -13.52
CA VAL A 9 -0.51 2.85 -14.04
C VAL A 9 0.25 4.12 -14.50
N GLU A 10 -0.47 5.14 -14.98
CA GLU A 10 0.11 6.44 -15.33
C GLU A 10 0.50 7.34 -14.15
N ALA A 11 -0.12 7.22 -12.96
CA ALA A 11 0.22 8.11 -11.83
C ALA A 11 1.56 7.78 -11.17
N PHE A 12 2.02 6.53 -11.33
CA PHE A 12 3.38 6.12 -10.95
C PHE A 12 4.35 6.12 -12.16
N GLY A 13 3.93 6.60 -13.33
CA GLY A 13 4.76 6.65 -14.54
C GLY A 13 5.11 5.28 -15.13
N TRP A 14 4.31 4.25 -14.82
CA TRP A 14 4.53 2.90 -15.31
C TRP A 14 3.91 2.74 -16.71
N GLU A 15 4.69 2.44 -17.73
CA GLU A 15 4.16 2.00 -19.03
C GLU A 15 4.37 0.49 -19.19
N ARG A 16 3.46 -0.21 -19.88
CA ARG A 16 3.65 -1.63 -20.19
C ARG A 16 4.94 -1.82 -20.99
N GLY A 17 5.95 -2.44 -20.37
CA GLY A 17 7.28 -2.66 -20.96
C GLY A 17 8.41 -1.80 -20.38
N ALA A 18 8.13 -0.84 -19.48
CA ALA A 18 9.16 -0.11 -18.73
C ALA A 18 9.73 -0.95 -17.55
N SER A 19 10.64 -0.42 -16.71
CA SER A 19 10.97 -0.98 -15.37
C SER A 19 10.16 -0.36 -14.23
N PRO A 20 9.60 -1.15 -13.29
CA PRO A 20 8.58 -0.65 -12.38
C PRO A 20 9.15 0.43 -11.47
N PRO A 21 8.34 1.44 -11.11
CA PRO A 21 8.77 2.46 -10.17
C PRO A 21 9.21 1.73 -8.90
N LEU A 22 10.46 1.99 -8.50
CA LEU A 22 11.06 1.32 -7.37
C LEU A 22 10.41 1.85 -6.09
N VAL A 23 9.58 1.03 -5.43
CA VAL A 23 9.01 1.34 -4.12
C VAL A 23 9.89 0.72 -3.03
N LEU A 24 10.47 1.56 -2.18
CA LEU A 24 11.29 1.11 -1.05
C LEU A 24 10.46 1.14 0.23
N ALA A 25 10.19 -0.04 0.81
CA ALA A 25 9.47 -0.16 2.07
C ALA A 25 10.42 -0.11 3.28
N LEU A 26 10.17 0.84 4.19
CA LEU A 26 10.92 1.00 5.42
C LEU A 26 10.29 0.19 6.56
N GLY A 27 10.95 -0.89 6.97
CA GLY A 27 10.54 -1.74 8.09
C GLY A 27 11.21 -1.41 9.43
N LYS A 28 10.83 -2.13 10.50
CA LYS A 28 11.18 -1.82 11.90
C LYS A 28 12.64 -2.10 12.35
N ARG A 29 13.57 -2.49 11.49
CA ARG A 29 14.94 -2.89 11.92
C ARG A 29 15.85 -1.68 12.24
N LYS A 30 16.84 -1.92 13.11
CA LYS A 30 17.70 -0.93 13.81
C LYS A 30 18.52 0.05 12.93
N VAL A 31 18.64 -0.17 11.63
CA VAL A 31 19.31 0.79 10.74
C VAL A 31 18.25 1.69 10.15
N ARG A 32 18.03 2.85 10.78
CA ARG A 32 17.16 3.88 10.24
C ARG A 32 17.92 4.56 9.09
N PRO A 33 17.43 4.51 7.84
CA PRO A 33 18.06 5.29 6.79
C PRO A 33 18.02 6.76 7.16
N THR A 34 19.13 7.46 6.89
CA THR A 34 19.20 8.89 7.17
C THR A 34 18.33 9.65 6.18
N GLN A 35 17.88 10.86 6.55
CA GLN A 35 17.17 11.77 5.64
C GLN A 35 17.93 11.94 4.31
N LYS A 36 19.26 12.01 4.37
CA LYS A 36 20.11 12.14 3.20
C LYS A 36 19.97 10.95 2.25
N THR A 37 19.90 9.73 2.79
CA THR A 37 19.71 8.51 2.01
C THR A 37 18.34 8.49 1.34
N LEU A 38 17.28 8.80 2.09
CA LEU A 38 15.92 8.80 1.54
C LEU A 38 15.72 9.88 0.49
N ASN A 39 16.27 11.08 0.70
CA ASN A 39 16.24 12.15 -0.30
C ASN A 39 17.01 11.77 -1.57
N ALA A 40 18.17 11.11 -1.44
CA ALA A 40 18.95 10.66 -2.59
C ALA A 40 18.17 9.61 -3.40
N LEU A 41 17.53 8.65 -2.73
CA LEU A 41 16.71 7.63 -3.39
C LEU A 41 15.48 8.24 -4.07
N SER A 42 14.80 9.16 -3.39
CA SER A 42 13.68 9.92 -3.96
C SER A 42 14.11 10.75 -5.18
N SER A 43 15.30 11.35 -5.15
CA SER A 43 15.84 12.09 -6.31
C SER A 43 16.17 11.21 -7.52
N LEU A 44 16.30 9.89 -7.33
CA LEU A 44 16.44 8.91 -8.39
C LEU A 44 15.09 8.39 -8.91
N GLY A 45 13.97 8.95 -8.43
CA GLY A 45 12.61 8.56 -8.83
C GLY A 45 12.04 7.38 -8.05
N ALA A 46 12.67 6.95 -6.95
CA ALA A 46 12.10 5.91 -6.09
C ALA A 46 10.98 6.49 -5.21
N SER A 47 9.85 5.78 -5.13
CA SER A 47 8.80 6.07 -4.16
C SER A 47 9.16 5.44 -2.81
N ILE A 48 8.85 6.14 -1.72
CA ILE A 48 9.14 5.69 -0.37
C ILE A 48 7.85 5.23 0.31
N ALA A 49 7.84 3.98 0.76
CA ALA A 49 6.75 3.39 1.52
C ALA A 49 7.14 3.19 3.00
N ILE A 50 6.19 3.40 3.91
CA ILE A 50 6.33 3.01 5.32
C ILE A 50 5.54 1.74 5.58
N ASP A 51 6.20 0.74 6.20
CA ASP A 51 5.58 -0.53 6.58
C ASP A 51 5.08 -0.54 8.03
N ASP A 52 4.11 -1.40 8.33
CA ASP A 52 3.51 -1.58 9.67
C ASP A 52 2.96 -0.29 10.32
N PHE A 53 2.43 0.64 9.53
CA PHE A 53 1.88 1.88 10.08
C PHE A 53 0.69 1.57 11.00
N GLY A 54 0.75 2.04 12.25
CA GLY A 54 -0.31 1.83 13.26
C GLY A 54 0.09 0.95 14.46
N THR A 55 1.27 0.34 14.43
CA THR A 55 1.72 -0.60 15.47
C THR A 55 2.67 0.01 16.53
N GLY A 56 2.79 1.34 16.63
CA GLY A 56 3.67 2.01 17.61
C GLY A 56 3.62 3.55 17.68
N HIS A 57 4.25 4.10 18.72
CA HIS A 57 4.12 5.49 19.22
C HIS A 57 4.66 6.66 18.35
N SER A 58 5.00 6.49 17.08
CA SER A 58 5.64 7.60 16.33
C SER A 58 5.40 7.59 14.81
N ALA A 59 4.36 6.95 14.31
CA ALA A 59 4.15 6.83 12.86
C ALA A 59 3.88 8.19 12.18
N LEU A 60 3.13 9.08 12.85
CA LEU A 60 2.83 10.44 12.36
C LEU A 60 4.03 11.39 12.31
N SER A 61 5.00 11.25 13.23
CA SER A 61 6.18 12.13 13.23
C SER A 61 7.14 11.80 12.08
N TYR A 62 7.08 10.60 11.50
CA TYR A 62 7.78 10.27 10.26
C TYR A 62 7.13 10.94 9.04
N LEU A 63 5.80 10.95 8.98
CA LEU A 63 5.06 11.61 7.88
C LEU A 63 5.41 13.09 7.75
N ASN A 64 5.67 13.78 8.86
CA ASN A 64 6.03 15.19 8.84
C ASN A 64 7.52 15.45 8.51
N ARG A 65 8.38 14.43 8.55
CA ARG A 65 9.84 14.58 8.37
C ARG A 65 10.32 14.11 7.00
N PHE A 66 9.66 13.10 6.44
CA PHE A 66 10.05 12.51 5.18
C PHE A 66 8.94 12.68 4.15
N ARG A 67 9.30 12.90 2.89
CA ARG A 67 8.36 12.70 1.79
C ARG A 67 8.13 11.20 1.69
N VAL A 68 6.94 10.79 2.11
CA VAL A 68 6.45 9.41 2.04
C VAL A 68 5.35 9.43 1.01
N ASP A 69 5.37 8.48 0.09
CA ASP A 69 4.41 8.40 -1.01
C ASP A 69 3.35 7.33 -0.71
N VAL A 70 3.73 6.30 0.06
CA VAL A 70 2.89 5.13 0.30
C VAL A 70 2.85 4.73 1.78
N LEU A 71 1.65 4.49 2.29
CA LEU A 71 1.40 3.90 3.60
C LEU A 71 0.92 2.47 3.45
N LYS A 72 1.66 1.51 4.04
CA LYS A 72 1.23 0.12 4.12
C LYS A 72 0.57 -0.13 5.47
N SER A 73 -0.68 -0.62 5.46
CA SER A 73 -1.37 -1.05 6.68
C SER A 73 -1.24 -2.56 6.84
N ASP A 74 -0.89 -3.00 8.04
CA ASP A 74 -0.76 -4.43 8.34
C ASP A 74 -2.12 -5.16 8.30
N SER A 75 -2.09 -6.50 8.21
CA SER A 75 -3.29 -7.33 8.10
C SER A 75 -4.26 -7.21 9.27
N SER A 76 -3.77 -6.88 10.47
CA SER A 76 -4.63 -6.69 11.64
C SER A 76 -5.50 -5.44 11.50
N PHE A 77 -5.14 -4.50 10.63
CA PHE A 77 -5.92 -3.30 10.37
C PHE A 77 -7.22 -3.60 9.61
N VAL A 78 -7.15 -4.46 8.61
CA VAL A 78 -8.27 -4.80 7.71
C VAL A 78 -9.07 -6.00 8.23
N SER A 79 -8.45 -6.92 8.95
CA SER A 79 -9.11 -8.12 9.46
C SER A 79 -10.34 -7.79 10.33
N GLY A 80 -11.53 -8.29 10.01
CA GLY A 80 -12.74 -8.12 10.82
C GLY A 80 -13.48 -6.81 10.65
N VAL A 81 -13.09 -5.93 9.71
CA VAL A 81 -13.83 -4.69 9.41
C VAL A 81 -15.26 -4.96 8.94
N GLU A 82 -15.51 -6.15 8.37
CA GLU A 82 -16.84 -6.56 7.93
C GLU A 82 -17.80 -6.87 9.08
N LYS A 83 -17.28 -7.03 10.31
CA LYS A 83 -18.07 -7.37 11.52
C LYS A 83 -17.99 -6.31 12.62
N ASP A 84 -16.96 -5.45 12.61
CA ASP A 84 -16.75 -4.43 13.62
C ASP A 84 -16.86 -3.02 13.02
N ARG A 85 -17.98 -2.35 13.31
CA ARG A 85 -18.23 -0.97 12.86
C ARG A 85 -17.17 0.00 13.35
N ARG A 86 -16.69 -0.12 14.58
CA ARG A 86 -15.66 0.79 15.11
C ARG A 86 -14.37 0.62 14.34
N LYS A 87 -14.00 -0.63 14.04
CA LYS A 87 -12.83 -0.93 13.23
C LYS A 87 -12.96 -0.39 11.81
N ALA A 88 -14.11 -0.58 11.17
CA ALA A 88 -14.42 0.01 9.88
C ALA A 88 -14.20 1.54 9.89
N GLU A 89 -14.74 2.27 10.87
CA GLU A 89 -14.54 3.74 10.95
C GLU A 89 -13.07 4.14 11.16
N LEU A 90 -12.28 3.37 11.91
CA LEU A 90 -10.84 3.60 12.05
C LEU A 90 -10.10 3.43 10.71
N VAL A 91 -10.46 2.41 9.92
CA VAL A 91 -9.90 2.18 8.58
C VAL A 91 -10.22 3.35 7.65
N LYS A 92 -11.47 3.82 7.65
CA LYS A 92 -11.90 4.97 6.84
C LYS A 92 -11.13 6.25 7.21
N ALA A 93 -11.01 6.54 8.50
CA ALA A 93 -10.28 7.71 8.98
C ALA A 93 -8.80 7.67 8.58
N PHE A 94 -8.15 6.51 8.68
CA PHE A 94 -6.78 6.32 8.24
C PHE A 94 -6.60 6.59 6.74
N ILE A 95 -7.47 6.03 5.89
CA ILE A 95 -7.44 6.27 4.45
C ILE A 95 -7.65 7.76 4.14
N ALA A 96 -8.58 8.42 4.85
CA ALA A 96 -8.80 9.85 4.70
C ALA A 96 -7.56 10.69 5.05
N VAL A 97 -6.85 10.33 6.13
CA VAL A 97 -5.59 11.00 6.52
C VAL A 97 -4.50 10.79 5.46
N ALA A 98 -4.34 9.56 4.95
CA ALA A 98 -3.36 9.28 3.90
C ALA A 98 -3.64 10.14 2.65
N ARG A 99 -4.89 10.17 2.20
CA ARG A 99 -5.32 10.98 1.05
C ARG A 99 -5.14 12.48 1.26
N ALA A 100 -5.41 12.98 2.47
CA ALA A 100 -5.22 14.41 2.79
C ALA A 100 -3.74 14.82 2.76
N LEU A 101 -2.83 13.85 2.81
CA LEU A 101 -1.39 14.05 2.73
C LEU A 101 -0.82 13.62 1.37
N ASP A 102 -1.68 13.44 0.36
CA ASP A 102 -1.33 12.97 -0.99
C ASP A 102 -0.54 11.64 -1.02
N MET A 103 -0.86 10.74 -0.09
CA MET A 103 -0.28 9.40 -0.01
C MET A 103 -1.25 8.32 -0.48
N ASP A 104 -0.70 7.30 -1.15
CA ASP A 104 -1.41 6.08 -1.45
C ASP A 104 -1.40 5.12 -0.25
N VAL A 105 -2.43 4.27 -0.16
CA VAL A 105 -2.53 3.22 0.85
C VAL A 105 -2.44 1.86 0.20
N VAL A 106 -1.60 0.99 0.75
CA VAL A 106 -1.56 -0.44 0.45
C VAL A 106 -2.12 -1.20 1.64
N ALA A 107 -3.30 -1.79 1.47
CA ALA A 107 -3.94 -2.60 2.49
C ALA A 107 -3.45 -4.05 2.43
N GLU A 108 -2.76 -4.52 3.48
CA GLU A 108 -2.40 -5.93 3.60
C GLU A 108 -3.48 -6.77 4.29
N GLY A 109 -3.49 -8.07 4.01
CA GLY A 109 -4.42 -9.02 4.61
C GLY A 109 -5.85 -8.93 4.09
N VAL A 110 -6.05 -8.51 2.84
CA VAL A 110 -7.39 -8.52 2.21
C VAL A 110 -7.76 -9.95 1.83
N GLU A 111 -8.73 -10.53 2.54
CA GLU A 111 -9.14 -11.92 2.39
C GLU A 111 -10.60 -12.08 1.94
N LEU A 112 -11.43 -11.05 2.14
CA LEU A 112 -12.87 -11.08 1.83
C LEU A 112 -13.29 -9.95 0.87
N PRO A 113 -14.27 -10.18 -0.02
CA PRO A 113 -14.80 -9.13 -0.92
C PRO A 113 -15.28 -7.88 -0.17
N GLU A 114 -15.94 -8.04 0.97
CA GLU A 114 -16.48 -6.94 1.78
C GLU A 114 -15.36 -6.02 2.30
N GLN A 115 -14.18 -6.59 2.56
CA GLN A 115 -13.00 -5.83 2.95
C GLN A 115 -12.49 -4.98 1.78
N ALA A 116 -12.40 -5.59 0.59
CA ALA A 116 -11.98 -4.90 -0.62
C ALA A 116 -12.96 -3.78 -1.02
N GLU A 117 -14.27 -4.03 -0.92
CA GLU A 117 -15.31 -3.04 -1.20
C GLU A 117 -15.22 -1.83 -0.25
N LEU A 118 -15.04 -2.07 1.05
CA LEU A 118 -14.88 -1.00 2.03
C LEU A 118 -13.64 -0.15 1.72
N LEU A 119 -12.50 -0.79 1.44
CA LEU A 119 -11.25 -0.11 1.09
C LEU A 119 -11.41 0.72 -0.18
N CYS A 120 -11.97 0.12 -1.22
CA CYS A 120 -12.25 0.71 -2.52
C CYS A 120 -13.11 1.97 -2.40
N ALA A 121 -14.26 1.85 -1.72
CA ALA A 121 -15.23 2.93 -1.56
C ALA A 121 -14.66 4.18 -0.84
N HIS A 122 -13.56 4.02 -0.09
CA HIS A 122 -12.93 5.11 0.66
C HIS A 122 -11.63 5.61 0.00
N GLY A 123 -11.24 5.02 -1.13
CA GLY A 123 -10.11 5.45 -1.94
C GLY A 123 -8.80 4.72 -1.65
N CYS A 124 -8.83 3.58 -0.97
CA CYS A 124 -7.70 2.65 -0.94
C CYS A 124 -7.77 1.75 -2.18
N LEU A 125 -6.90 2.04 -3.15
CA LEU A 125 -6.92 1.42 -4.49
C LEU A 125 -5.86 0.33 -4.65
N VAL A 126 -5.16 -0.05 -3.58
CA VAL A 126 -4.10 -1.04 -3.65
C VAL A 126 -4.25 -2.01 -2.48
N GLY A 127 -4.33 -3.30 -2.79
CA GLY A 127 -4.58 -4.36 -1.82
C GLY A 127 -3.64 -5.54 -2.01
N GLN A 128 -3.29 -6.18 -0.91
CA GLN A 128 -2.56 -7.45 -0.90
C GLN A 128 -3.27 -8.41 0.05
N GLY A 129 -3.51 -9.63 -0.40
CA GLY A 129 -4.03 -10.69 0.46
C GLY A 129 -4.58 -11.87 -0.32
N PHE A 130 -5.08 -12.87 0.41
CA PHE A 130 -5.51 -14.13 -0.16
C PHE A 130 -6.77 -14.03 -1.01
N LEU A 131 -7.52 -12.92 -0.93
CA LEU A 131 -8.60 -12.63 -1.88
C LEU A 131 -8.08 -12.59 -3.32
N TYR A 132 -6.86 -12.08 -3.51
CA TYR A 132 -6.26 -11.90 -4.84
C TYR A 132 -5.33 -13.06 -5.21
N SER A 133 -4.37 -13.37 -4.34
CA SER A 133 -3.46 -14.50 -4.53
C SER A 133 -2.73 -14.85 -3.25
N ARG A 134 -2.42 -16.13 -3.10
CA ARG A 134 -1.39 -16.61 -2.16
C ARG A 134 0.02 -16.30 -2.70
N PRO A 135 1.08 -16.40 -1.89
CA PRO A 135 2.45 -16.42 -2.40
C PRO A 135 2.60 -17.53 -3.45
N LEU A 136 3.21 -17.20 -4.58
CA LEU A 136 3.35 -18.09 -5.73
C LEU A 136 4.82 -18.37 -6.04
N PRO A 137 5.15 -19.55 -6.60
CA PRO A 137 6.39 -19.76 -7.33
C PRO A 137 6.55 -18.76 -8.48
N PHE A 138 7.79 -18.56 -8.95
CA PHE A 138 8.10 -17.55 -9.97
C PHE A 138 7.28 -17.74 -11.25
N GLU A 139 7.14 -18.97 -11.72
CA GLU A 139 6.45 -19.32 -12.98
C GLU A 139 4.93 -19.09 -12.89
N GLU A 140 4.36 -19.21 -11.69
CA GLU A 140 2.95 -18.90 -11.44
C GLU A 140 2.74 -17.39 -11.26
N PHE A 141 3.69 -16.71 -10.61
CA PHE A 141 3.71 -15.26 -10.50
C PHE A 141 3.79 -14.58 -11.87
N GLU A 142 4.71 -15.02 -12.74
CA GLU A 142 4.89 -14.48 -14.09
C GLU A 142 3.58 -14.57 -14.89
N ARG A 143 2.92 -15.73 -14.84
CA ARG A 143 1.61 -15.92 -15.50
C ARG A 143 0.54 -15.00 -14.95
N LEU A 144 0.51 -14.79 -13.63
CA LEU A 144 -0.48 -13.94 -12.98
C LEU A 144 -0.31 -12.46 -13.34
N VAL A 145 0.91 -11.93 -13.33
CA VAL A 145 1.16 -10.51 -13.63
C VAL A 145 0.96 -10.12 -15.09
N LEU A 146 0.95 -11.11 -15.98
CA LEU A 146 0.62 -10.92 -17.39
C LEU A 146 -0.91 -10.87 -17.64
N GLN A 147 -1.73 -11.22 -16.66
CA GLN A 147 -3.19 -11.12 -16.77
C GLN A 147 -3.71 -9.71 -16.41
N PRO A 148 -4.85 -9.28 -16.95
CA PRO A 148 -5.51 -8.06 -16.53
C PRO A 148 -5.89 -8.11 -15.04
N PHE A 149 -5.59 -7.04 -14.30
CA PHE A 149 -5.97 -6.93 -12.90
C PHE A 149 -7.43 -6.47 -12.72
N SER A 150 -8.08 -6.95 -11.66
CA SER A 150 -9.42 -6.53 -11.26
C SER A 150 -9.45 -5.04 -10.86
N THR A 151 -10.48 -4.31 -11.30
CA THR A 151 -10.64 -2.87 -11.02
C THR A 151 -11.72 -2.59 -9.98
N CYS A 152 -11.50 -1.55 -9.18
CA CYS A 152 -12.53 -0.86 -8.41
C CYS A 152 -13.51 -0.22 -9.39
N ASN A 153 -14.80 -0.48 -9.22
CA ASN A 153 -15.86 0.30 -9.87
C ASN A 153 -16.29 1.45 -8.96
#